data_AF-A0A2V5WA19-F1
#
_entry.id   AF-A0A2V5WA19-F1
#
_cell.length_a   1.000
_cell.length_b   1.000
_cell.length_c   1.000
_cell.angle_alpha   90.00
_cell.angle_beta   90.00
_cell.angle_gamma   90.00
#
_symmetry.space_group_name_H-M   'P 1'
#
loop_
_entity.id
_entity.type
_entity.pdbx_description
1 polymer ?
#
loop_
_entity_poly.entity_id
_entity_poly.type
_entity_poly.pdbx_seq_one_letter_code
_entity_poly.pdbx_strand_id
1 'polypeptide(L)'
;KDISIYINSPGGVVTAGLAIYDTMQFLTCDVNTYCLGMAASMGAVLLCVGTKGKRFALPNSDIMIHQVSGGAQGQASDVERQVEYMFKLKKRLIKIISQHTGKPEDQVRLDSDRDYYMSAAEAKTYGLVDEVIKSRKEVKLLDGASPDASTAIAEAALPRKVEE
;
A
#
# COMPACT_ATOMS: atom_id res chain seq x y z
N LYS A 1 10.42 8.01 -16.67
CA LYS A 1 9.84 6.65 -16.66
C LYS A 1 9.41 6.37 -15.25
N ASP A 2 8.25 5.76 -15.09
CA ASP A 2 7.69 5.48 -13.78
C ASP A 2 8.38 4.27 -13.15
N ILE A 3 8.35 4.21 -11.82
CA ILE A 3 8.85 3.09 -11.03
C ILE A 3 7.66 2.26 -10.56
N SER A 4 7.84 0.95 -10.46
CA SER A 4 6.85 0.04 -9.90
C SER A 4 7.42 -0.69 -8.69
N ILE A 5 6.75 -0.58 -7.55
CA ILE A 5 7.10 -1.23 -6.30
C ILE A 5 6.06 -2.33 -6.02
N TYR A 6 6.54 -3.56 -5.90
CA TYR A 6 5.74 -4.74 -5.59
C TYR A 6 5.92 -5.08 -4.11
N ILE A 7 4.84 -5.06 -3.35
CA ILE A 7 4.83 -5.11 -1.89
C ILE A 7 4.14 -6.40 -1.44
N ASN A 8 4.91 -7.22 -0.73
CA ASN A 8 4.43 -8.31 0.11
C ASN A 8 5.18 -8.21 1.43
N SER A 9 4.62 -7.52 2.42
CA SER A 9 5.31 -7.18 3.66
C SER A 9 4.37 -7.15 4.87
N PRO A 10 4.76 -7.78 5.99
CA PRO A 10 4.06 -7.64 7.27
C PRO A 10 4.36 -6.30 7.98
N GLY A 11 5.19 -5.44 7.38
CA GLY A 11 5.71 -4.23 8.02
C GLY A 11 7.11 -4.44 8.60
N GLY A 12 7.45 -3.67 9.63
CA GLY A 12 8.77 -3.71 10.26
C GLY A 12 9.16 -2.38 10.89
N VAL A 13 10.45 -2.04 10.80
CA VAL A 13 11.02 -0.85 11.45
C VAL A 13 10.46 0.44 10.83
N VAL A 14 9.78 1.24 11.65
CA VAL A 14 9.13 2.49 11.22
C VAL A 14 10.10 3.47 10.58
N THR A 15 11.28 3.67 11.16
CA THR A 15 12.28 4.62 10.63
C THR A 15 12.83 4.19 9.27
N ALA A 16 13.03 2.89 9.05
CA ALA A 16 13.44 2.36 7.74
C ALA A 16 12.34 2.55 6.70
N GLY A 17 11.08 2.29 7.07
CA GLY A 17 9.96 2.54 6.17
C GLY A 17 9.75 4.02 5.86
N LEU A 18 9.98 4.92 6.83
CA LEU A 18 9.95 6.36 6.59
C LEU A 18 11.04 6.82 5.62
N ALA A 19 12.23 6.22 5.65
CA ALA A 19 13.27 6.51 4.66
C ALA A 19 12.84 6.11 3.23
N ILE A 20 12.14 4.98 3.08
CA ILE A 20 11.58 4.56 1.79
C ILE A 20 10.46 5.52 1.36
N TYR A 21 9.56 5.89 2.28
CA TYR A 21 8.52 6.89 2.03
C TYR A 21 9.12 8.21 1.51
N ASP A 22 10.10 8.76 2.22
CA ASP A 22 10.75 10.02 1.83
C ASP A 22 11.42 9.88 0.46
N THR A 23 12.04 8.72 0.17
CA THR A 23 12.60 8.45 -1.16
C THR A 23 11.51 8.46 -2.23
N MET A 24 10.37 7.82 -2.00
CA MET A 24 9.25 7.82 -2.96
C MET A 24 8.73 9.23 -3.23
N GLN A 25 8.64 10.09 -2.21
CA GLN A 25 8.19 11.47 -2.37
C GLN A 25 9.26 12.40 -2.96
N PHE A 26 10.55 12.09 -2.76
CA PHE A 26 11.68 12.86 -3.26
C PHE A 26 11.93 12.66 -4.76
N LEU A 27 11.58 11.48 -5.29
CA LEU A 27 11.73 11.17 -6.70
C LEU A 27 10.82 12.05 -7.56
N THR A 28 11.31 12.44 -8.74
CA THR A 28 10.57 13.29 -9.69
C THR A 28 9.65 12.50 -10.62
N CYS A 29 9.73 11.17 -10.60
CA CYS A 29 8.90 10.28 -11.42
C CYS A 29 7.79 9.64 -10.58
N ASP A 30 6.72 9.22 -11.24
CA ASP A 30 5.64 8.52 -10.56
C ASP A 30 6.09 7.16 -10.01
N VAL A 31 5.56 6.83 -8.83
CA VAL A 31 5.80 5.57 -8.15
C VAL A 31 4.49 4.80 -8.05
N ASN A 32 4.39 3.74 -8.84
CA ASN A 32 3.28 2.80 -8.81
C ASN A 32 3.51 1.79 -7.69
N THR A 33 2.49 1.52 -6.88
CA THR A 33 2.56 0.54 -5.80
C THR A 33 1.59 -0.60 -6.05
N TYR A 34 2.03 -1.83 -5.78
CA TYR A 34 1.25 -3.03 -6.00
C TYR A 34 1.29 -3.89 -4.75
N CYS A 35 0.14 -4.20 -4.17
CA CYS A 35 0.02 -5.21 -3.12
C CYS A 35 -0.15 -6.59 -3.75
N LEU A 36 0.71 -7.54 -3.35
CA LEU A 36 0.64 -8.94 -3.77
C LEU A 36 0.75 -9.81 -2.51
N GLY A 37 -0.36 -10.42 -2.11
CA GLY A 37 -0.41 -11.10 -0.81
C GLY A 37 -0.76 -10.10 0.28
N MET A 38 0.21 -9.61 1.04
CA MET A 38 -0.10 -8.74 2.19
C MET A 38 0.68 -7.43 2.19
N ALA A 39 0.01 -6.34 2.57
CA ALA A 39 0.64 -5.09 2.96
C ALA A 39 0.12 -4.67 4.33
N ALA A 40 0.88 -4.98 5.38
CA ALA A 40 0.49 -4.69 6.76
C ALA A 40 1.43 -3.68 7.41
N SER A 41 0.93 -2.91 8.37
CA SER A 41 1.71 -1.94 9.15
C SER A 41 2.48 -0.97 8.22
N MET A 42 3.81 -0.86 8.34
CA MET A 42 4.60 -0.05 7.41
C MET A 42 4.50 -0.49 5.94
N GLY A 43 4.18 -1.75 5.65
CA GLY A 43 3.88 -2.21 4.29
C GLY A 43 2.62 -1.53 3.72
N ALA A 44 1.57 -1.38 4.55
CA ALA A 44 0.35 -0.66 4.17
C ALA A 44 0.61 0.83 3.95
N VAL A 45 1.47 1.44 4.77
CA VAL A 45 1.90 2.84 4.58
C VAL A 45 2.60 2.99 3.23
N LEU A 46 3.59 2.14 2.92
CA LEU A 46 4.31 2.19 1.66
C LEU A 46 3.44 1.90 0.43
N LEU A 47 2.41 1.07 0.59
CA LEU A 47 1.39 0.87 -0.45
C LEU A 47 0.59 2.15 -0.70
N CYS A 48 0.13 2.79 0.37
CA CYS A 48 -0.74 3.97 0.33
C CYS A 48 -0.07 5.23 -0.22
N VAL A 49 1.25 5.36 -0.05
CA VAL A 49 2.02 6.56 -0.39
C VAL A 49 2.54 6.59 -1.83
N GLY A 50 2.18 5.59 -2.65
CA GLY A 50 2.39 5.64 -4.10
C GLY A 50 1.67 6.84 -4.73
N THR A 51 2.01 7.13 -5.99
CA THR A 51 1.37 8.21 -6.75
C THR A 51 -0.15 8.00 -6.80
N LYS A 52 -0.93 9.04 -6.51
CA LYS A 52 -2.40 8.99 -6.54
C LYS A 52 -2.92 8.55 -7.91
N GLY A 53 -3.84 7.60 -7.94
CA GLY A 53 -4.35 6.96 -9.15
C GLY A 53 -3.49 5.76 -9.63
N LYS A 54 -2.35 5.50 -8.99
CA LYS A 54 -1.37 4.48 -9.36
C LYS A 54 -1.05 3.50 -8.22
N ARG A 55 -1.98 3.34 -7.27
CA ARG A 55 -1.86 2.42 -6.14
C ARG A 55 -2.80 1.24 -6.34
N PHE A 56 -2.27 0.03 -6.34
CA PHE A 56 -2.99 -1.16 -6.78
C PHE A 56 -2.93 -2.29 -5.76
N ALA A 57 -3.98 -3.11 -5.70
CA ALA A 57 -3.97 -4.38 -5.00
C ALA A 57 -4.46 -5.51 -5.90
N LEU A 58 -3.91 -6.72 -5.74
CA LEU A 58 -4.48 -7.91 -6.34
C LEU A 58 -5.70 -8.41 -5.53
N PRO A 59 -6.63 -9.19 -6.13
CA PRO A 59 -7.93 -9.48 -5.52
C PRO A 59 -7.86 -10.21 -4.18
N ASN A 60 -6.85 -11.05 -3.98
CA ASN A 60 -6.65 -11.83 -2.75
C ASN A 60 -5.68 -11.14 -1.79
N SER A 61 -5.48 -9.83 -1.93
CA SER A 61 -4.56 -9.12 -1.06
C SER A 61 -5.22 -8.67 0.23
N ASP A 62 -4.49 -8.80 1.33
CA ASP A 62 -4.87 -8.27 2.63
C ASP A 62 -4.05 -7.02 2.96
N ILE A 63 -4.73 -5.95 3.35
CA ILE A 63 -4.12 -4.70 3.78
C ILE A 63 -4.47 -4.51 5.26
N MET A 64 -3.48 -4.21 6.09
CA MET A 64 -3.70 -3.99 7.52
C MET A 64 -3.01 -2.72 8.00
N ILE A 65 -3.75 -1.88 8.70
CA ILE A 65 -3.20 -0.72 9.42
C ILE A 65 -3.35 -0.92 10.93
N HIS A 66 -2.38 -0.42 11.67
CA HIS A 66 -2.40 -0.40 13.13
C HIS A 66 -1.48 0.70 13.66
N GLN A 67 -1.50 0.91 14.96
CA GLN A 67 -0.65 1.89 15.63
C GLN A 67 0.80 1.40 15.74
N VAL A 68 1.71 2.35 15.97
CA VAL A 68 3.11 2.03 16.26
C VAL A 68 3.19 1.18 17.53
N SER A 69 3.85 0.02 17.43
CA SER A 69 4.19 -0.84 18.56
C SER A 69 5.68 -0.68 18.92
N GLY A 70 6.01 -0.91 20.19
CA GLY A 70 7.36 -0.81 20.71
C GLY A 70 7.40 -0.96 22.23
N GLY A 71 8.60 -0.96 22.80
CA GLY A 71 8.82 -1.00 24.24
C GLY A 71 9.90 -0.02 24.65
N ALA A 72 9.86 0.42 25.90
CA ALA A 72 10.85 1.31 26.49
C ALA A 72 11.30 0.75 27.84
N GLN A 73 12.61 0.79 28.10
CA GLN A 73 13.23 0.31 29.34
C GLN A 73 14.44 1.20 29.69
N GLY A 74 14.78 1.28 30.98
CA GLY A 74 15.92 2.07 31.48
C GLY A 74 15.53 3.01 32.62
N GLN A 75 16.29 4.09 32.79
CA GLN A 75 15.97 5.13 33.76
C GLN A 75 14.64 5.81 33.42
N ALA A 76 13.93 6.33 34.42
CA ALA A 76 12.62 6.95 34.24
C ALA A 76 12.61 8.03 33.13
N SER A 77 13.64 8.88 33.08
CA SER A 77 13.80 9.90 32.03
C SER A 77 14.01 9.32 30.64
N ASP A 78 14.65 8.17 30.52
CA ASP A 78 14.90 7.53 29.22
C ASP A 78 13.65 6.83 28.71
N VAL A 79 12.91 6.18 29.61
CA VAL A 79 11.59 5.61 29.32
C VAL A 79 10.65 6.72 28.82
N GLU A 80 10.58 7.85 29.53
CA GLU A 80 9.75 8.99 29.13
C GLU A 80 10.09 9.49 27.72
N ARG A 81 11.38 9.72 27.42
CA ARG A 81 11.84 10.19 26.09
C ARG A 81 11.52 9.20 24.98
N GLN A 82 11.72 7.90 25.22
CA GLN A 82 11.42 6.86 24.23
C GLN A 82 9.92 6.79 23.93
N VAL A 83 9.08 6.82 24.98
CA VAL A 83 7.62 6.84 24.82
C VAL A 83 7.15 8.08 24.06
N GLU A 84 7.71 9.26 24.37
CA GLU A 84 7.39 10.49 23.66
C GLU A 84 7.74 10.39 22.15
N TYR A 85 8.90 9.80 21.83
CA TYR A 85 9.30 9.55 20.45
C TYR A 85 8.34 8.58 19.73
N MET A 86 7.90 7.52 20.39
CA MET A 86 6.89 6.60 19.85
C MET A 86 5.57 7.33 19.53
N PHE A 87 5.10 8.22 20.42
CA PHE A 87 3.91 9.04 20.15
C PHE A 87 4.10 9.99 18.96
N LYS A 88 5.30 10.56 18.80
CA LYS A 88 5.63 11.40 17.63
C LYS A 88 5.57 10.58 16.33
N LEU A 89 6.10 9.35 16.33
CA LEU A 89 6.00 8.44 15.18
C LEU A 89 4.54 8.06 14.88
N LYS A 90 3.75 7.71 15.90
CA LYS A 90 2.31 7.40 15.75
C LYS A 90 1.57 8.56 15.07
N LYS A 91 1.74 9.79 15.58
CA LYS A 91 1.12 10.99 14.99
C LYS A 91 1.55 11.21 13.54
N ARG A 92 2.84 11.03 13.23
CA ARG A 92 3.37 11.19 11.88
C ARG A 92 2.75 10.19 10.90
N LEU A 93 2.66 8.92 11.25
CA LEU A 93 2.06 7.89 10.38
C LEU A 93 0.56 8.13 10.16
N ILE A 94 -0.18 8.53 11.20
CA ILE A 94 -1.61 8.90 11.08
C ILE A 94 -1.77 10.03 10.06
N LYS A 95 -0.94 11.08 10.18
CA LYS A 95 -0.97 12.21 9.25
C LYS A 95 -0.66 11.78 7.82
N ILE A 96 0.36 10.94 7.61
CA ILE A 96 0.71 10.42 6.27
C ILE A 96 -0.46 9.63 5.68
N ILE A 97 -1.04 8.68 6.42
CA ILE A 97 -2.18 7.89 5.93
C ILE A 97 -3.37 8.81 5.63
N SER A 98 -3.67 9.77 6.52
CA SER A 98 -4.73 10.77 6.31
C SER A 98 -4.53 11.54 5.01
N GLN A 99 -3.32 12.05 4.76
CA GLN A 99 -2.98 12.80 3.55
C GLN A 99 -3.19 12.00 2.27
N HIS A 100 -2.77 10.73 2.25
CA HIS A 100 -2.85 9.90 1.04
C HIS A 100 -4.20 9.19 0.85
N THR A 101 -4.97 8.98 1.91
CA THR A 101 -6.34 8.41 1.82
C THR A 101 -7.43 9.47 1.67
N GLY A 102 -7.17 10.71 2.10
CA GLY A 102 -8.17 11.78 2.20
C GLY A 102 -9.10 11.66 3.42
N LYS A 103 -8.89 10.68 4.30
CA LYS A 103 -9.67 10.55 5.54
C LYS A 103 -9.16 11.51 6.62
N PRO A 104 -10.03 12.02 7.51
CA PRO A 104 -9.60 12.83 8.66
C PRO A 104 -8.62 12.06 9.57
N GLU A 105 -7.63 12.76 10.16
CA GLU A 105 -6.65 12.17 11.08
C GLU A 105 -7.31 11.42 12.25
N ASP A 106 -8.43 11.92 12.77
CA ASP A 106 -9.17 11.27 13.86
C ASP A 106 -9.77 9.93 13.46
N GLN A 107 -10.25 9.80 12.23
CA GLN A 107 -10.77 8.54 11.71
C GLN A 107 -9.63 7.53 11.56
N VAL A 108 -8.53 7.94 10.94
CA VAL A 108 -7.33 7.10 10.79
C VAL A 108 -6.78 6.66 12.15
N ARG A 109 -6.79 7.55 13.14
CA ARG A 109 -6.38 7.26 14.51
C ARG A 109 -7.24 6.18 15.16
N LEU A 110 -8.56 6.26 14.99
CA LEU A 110 -9.53 5.28 15.50
C LEU A 110 -9.34 3.92 14.82
N ASP A 111 -9.28 3.94 13.48
CA ASP A 111 -9.17 2.74 12.65
C ASP A 111 -7.83 2.02 12.84
N SER A 112 -6.77 2.75 13.21
CA SER A 112 -5.46 2.17 13.49
C SER A 112 -5.23 1.84 14.97
N ASP A 113 -6.20 2.02 15.88
CA ASP A 113 -5.93 1.76 17.31
C ASP A 113 -5.71 0.27 17.63
N ARG A 114 -6.29 -0.62 16.81
CA ARG A 114 -6.03 -2.06 16.82
C ARG A 114 -5.68 -2.50 15.40
N ASP A 115 -5.34 -3.78 15.26
CA ASP A 115 -5.14 -4.35 13.93
C ASP A 115 -6.45 -4.28 13.15
N TYR A 116 -6.44 -3.50 12.07
CA TYR A 116 -7.59 -3.36 11.18
C TYR A 116 -7.25 -3.93 9.81
N TYR A 117 -7.73 -5.14 9.58
CA TYR A 117 -7.59 -5.87 8.33
C TYR A 117 -8.68 -5.48 7.33
N MET A 118 -8.28 -5.33 6.07
CA MET A 118 -9.12 -4.99 4.94
C MET A 118 -8.76 -5.89 3.76
N SER A 119 -9.76 -6.45 3.11
CA SER A 119 -9.63 -6.98 1.75
C SER A 119 -9.20 -5.89 0.76
N ALA A 120 -8.72 -6.29 -0.41
CA ALA A 120 -8.37 -5.35 -1.48
C ALA A 120 -9.53 -4.36 -1.83
N ALA A 121 -10.78 -4.82 -1.82
CA ALA A 121 -11.94 -3.99 -2.11
C ALA A 121 -12.25 -2.98 -0.98
N GLU A 122 -12.13 -3.41 0.27
CA GLU A 122 -12.27 -2.53 1.44
C GLU A 122 -11.14 -1.50 1.48
N ALA A 123 -9.90 -1.91 1.18
CA ALA A 123 -8.75 -1.02 1.12
C ALA A 123 -8.89 0.05 0.02
N LYS A 124 -9.47 -0.32 -1.14
CA LYS A 124 -9.86 0.64 -2.18
C LYS A 124 -10.90 1.64 -1.67
N THR A 125 -11.96 1.13 -1.04
CA THR A 125 -13.03 1.97 -0.47
C THR A 125 -12.51 2.90 0.63
N TYR A 126 -11.55 2.43 1.41
CA TYR A 126 -10.87 3.21 2.44
C TYR A 126 -9.93 4.27 1.84
N GLY A 127 -9.42 4.05 0.62
CA GLY A 127 -8.49 4.94 -0.09
C GLY A 127 -7.01 4.60 0.14
N LEU A 128 -6.69 3.41 0.66
CA LEU A 128 -5.30 2.91 0.78
C LEU A 128 -4.74 2.46 -0.56
N VAL A 129 -5.60 2.05 -1.49
CA VAL A 129 -5.28 1.81 -2.90
C VAL A 129 -6.33 2.51 -3.77
N ASP A 130 -5.99 2.73 -5.03
CA ASP A 130 -6.90 3.34 -6.01
C ASP A 130 -7.71 2.26 -6.74
N GLU A 131 -7.08 1.15 -7.11
CA GLU A 131 -7.73 0.10 -7.92
C GLU A 131 -7.37 -1.32 -7.50
N VAL A 132 -8.33 -2.24 -7.70
CA VAL A 132 -8.12 -3.69 -7.55
C VAL A 132 -8.02 -4.28 -8.94
N ILE A 133 -6.84 -4.79 -9.29
CA ILE A 133 -6.52 -5.26 -10.65
C ILE A 133 -6.26 -6.76 -10.66
N LYS A 134 -6.64 -7.45 -11.73
CA LYS A 134 -6.36 -8.89 -11.91
C LYS A 134 -5.13 -9.14 -12.77
N SER A 135 -4.77 -8.18 -13.61
CA SER A 135 -3.67 -8.32 -14.56
C SER A 135 -2.99 -6.98 -14.83
N ARG A 136 -1.73 -7.03 -15.25
CA ARG A 136 -0.98 -5.84 -15.68
C ARG A 136 -1.55 -5.19 -16.96
N LYS A 137 -2.37 -5.92 -17.73
CA LYS A 137 -3.05 -5.38 -18.91
C LYS A 137 -4.07 -4.30 -18.52
N GLU A 138 -4.72 -4.45 -17.35
CA GLU A 138 -5.67 -3.47 -16.83
C GLU A 138 -4.98 -2.14 -16.48
N VAL A 139 -3.74 -2.17 -15.98
CA VAL A 139 -2.99 -0.94 -15.65
C VAL A 139 -2.70 -0.10 -16.91
N LYS A 140 -2.29 -0.73 -18.01
CA LYS A 140 -2.03 -0.01 -19.27
C LYS A 140 -3.28 0.70 -19.80
N LEU A 141 -4.44 0.09 -19.62
CA LEU A 141 -5.73 0.67 -20.00
C LEU A 141 -6.07 1.90 -19.15
N LEU A 142 -5.63 1.94 -17.88
CA LEU A 142 -5.83 3.08 -16.97
C LEU A 142 -4.87 4.25 -17.26
N ASP A 143 -3.63 3.96 -17.67
CA ASP A 143 -2.63 4.98 -18.03
C ASP A 143 -2.85 5.59 -19.44
N GLY A 144 -3.94 5.24 -20.13
CA GLY A 144 -4.22 5.71 -21.49
C GLY A 144 -3.27 5.14 -22.55
N ALA A 145 -2.40 4.21 -22.18
CA ALA A 145 -1.56 3.47 -23.11
C ALA A 145 -2.40 2.37 -23.75
N SER A 146 -3.02 2.68 -24.90
CA SER A 146 -3.69 1.69 -25.75
C SER A 146 -2.83 0.42 -25.82
N PRO A 147 -3.38 -0.77 -25.54
CA PRO A 147 -2.67 -1.99 -25.88
C PRO A 147 -2.46 -1.95 -27.39
N ASP A 148 -1.21 -2.12 -27.84
CA ASP A 148 -0.88 -2.31 -29.25
C ASP A 148 -1.89 -3.30 -29.84
N ALA A 149 -2.67 -2.84 -30.80
CA ALA A 149 -3.75 -3.59 -31.44
C ALA A 149 -3.25 -4.73 -32.34
N SER A 150 -2.03 -5.24 -32.12
CA SER A 150 -1.37 -6.23 -32.99
C SER A 150 -1.18 -7.62 -32.39
N THR A 151 -1.70 -7.90 -31.18
CA THR A 151 -1.59 -9.26 -30.58
C THR A 151 -2.90 -9.85 -30.03
N ALA A 152 -4.04 -9.20 -30.22
CA ALA A 152 -5.34 -9.68 -29.70
C ALA A 152 -6.16 -10.54 -30.70
N ILE A 153 -5.51 -11.16 -31.70
CA ILE A 153 -6.18 -12.07 -32.65
C ILE A 153 -5.34 -13.35 -32.78
N ALA A 154 -5.28 -14.19 -31.75
CA ALA A 154 -4.67 -15.53 -31.91
C ALA A 154 -5.11 -16.63 -30.91
N GLU A 155 -5.88 -16.35 -29.86
CA GLU A 155 -6.22 -17.39 -28.85
C GLU A 155 -7.71 -17.54 -28.57
N ALA A 156 -8.53 -17.51 -29.63
CA ALA A 156 -9.93 -17.89 -29.53
C ALA A 156 -10.37 -18.68 -30.76
N ALA A 157 -9.84 -19.90 -30.93
CA ALA A 157 -10.52 -21.03 -31.59
C ALA A 157 -9.55 -22.21 -31.78
N LEU A 158 -9.48 -23.11 -30.82
CA LEU A 158 -9.17 -24.51 -31.10
C LEU A 158 -10.12 -25.38 -30.27
N PRO A 159 -11.04 -26.13 -30.89
CA PRO A 159 -11.89 -27.05 -30.15
C PRO A 159 -11.04 -28.19 -29.58
N ARG A 160 -11.21 -28.49 -28.28
CA ARG A 160 -10.65 -29.70 -27.68
C ARG A 160 -11.29 -30.89 -28.38
N LYS A 161 -10.52 -31.64 -29.16
CA LYS A 161 -10.87 -33.01 -29.55
C LYS A 161 -10.88 -33.85 -28.28
N VAL A 162 -12.04 -34.43 -27.99
CA VAL A 162 -12.17 -35.57 -27.09
C VAL A 162 -11.92 -36.80 -27.97
N GLU A 163 -10.90 -37.57 -27.64
CA GLU A 163 -10.74 -38.94 -28.16
C GLU A 163 -10.94 -39.91 -26.99
N GLU A 164 -11.63 -41.01 -27.31
CA GLU A 164 -12.12 -42.10 -26.46
C GLU A 164 -11.00 -42.97 -25.86
#